data_AF-A0A382TJC5-F1
#
_entry.id   AF-A0A382TJC5-F1
#
_cell.length_a   1.000
_cell.length_b   1.000
_cell.length_c   1.000
_cell.angle_alpha   90.00
_cell.angle_beta   90.00
_cell.angle_gamma   90.00
#
_symmetry.space_group_name_H-M   'P 1'
#
loop_
_entity.id
_entity.type
_entity.pdbx_description
1 polymer ?
#
loop_
_entity_poly.entity_id
_entity_poly.type
_entity_poly.pdbx_seq_one_letter_code
_entity_poly.pdbx_strand_id
1 'polypeptide(L)' 'MKIPILLPNIFDYPFTYDSSNLDLKLGDYVIVPFGKTKMTGLVWNQFENKPKKKFLTRKITKKLNISSLNVNTIKFLNWF' A
#
# COMPACT_ATOMS: atom_id res chain seq x y z
N MET A 1 1.54 5.80 11.58
CA MET A 1 0.11 5.47 11.37
C MET A 1 0.05 4.24 10.47
N LYS A 2 -0.99 3.41 10.59
CA LYS A 2 -1.12 2.22 9.73
C LYS A 2 -1.80 2.59 8.42
N ILE A 3 -1.26 2.16 7.29
CA ILE A 3 -1.80 2.43 5.96
C ILE A 3 -1.76 1.16 5.11
N PRO A 4 -2.78 0.90 4.26
CA PRO A 4 -2.78 -0.26 3.39
C PRO A 4 -2.05 0.07 2.07
N ILE A 5 -1.14 -0.81 1.69
CA ILE A 5 -0.35 -0.71 0.46
C ILE A 5 -0.65 -1.93 -0.41
N LEU A 6 -1.17 -1.68 -1.62
CA LEU A 6 -1.34 -2.71 -2.64
C LEU A 6 -0.01 -2.93 -3.37
N LEU A 7 0.37 -4.19 -3.54
CA LEU A 7 1.60 -4.59 -4.22
C LEU A 7 1.28 -5.36 -5.51
N PRO A 8 2.06 -5.18 -6.59
CA PRO A 8 1.94 -5.98 -7.80
C PRO A 8 2.52 -7.38 -7.54
N ASN A 9 1.75 -8.22 -6.87
CA ASN A 9 2.13 -9.58 -6.50
C ASN A 9 0.90 -10.51 -6.63
N ILE A 10 1.09 -11.82 -6.45
CA ILE A 10 0.04 -12.84 -6.53
C ILE A 10 -1.04 -12.73 -5.43
N PHE A 11 -0.90 -11.78 -4.50
CA PHE A 11 -1.85 -11.58 -3.41
C PHE A 11 -2.90 -10.56 -3.82
N ASP A 12 -4.16 -10.93 -3.71
CA ASP A 12 -5.35 -10.15 -4.03
C ASP A 12 -5.80 -9.24 -2.87
N TYR A 13 -4.89 -8.88 -1.98
CA TYR A 13 -5.17 -8.02 -0.83
C TYR A 13 -3.99 -7.08 -0.52
N PRO A 14 -4.27 -5.90 0.04
CA PRO A 14 -3.23 -4.94 0.42
C PRO A 14 -2.58 -5.33 1.76
N PHE A 15 -1.32 -4.92 1.92
CA PHE A 15 -0.53 -5.17 3.13
C PHE A 15 -0.48 -3.93 4.01
N THR A 16 -0.52 -4.11 5.33
CA THR A 16 -0.46 -3.00 6.29
C THR A 16 0.97 -2.58 6.59
N TYR A 17 1.30 -1.31 6.34
CA TYR A 17 2.59 -0.69 6.66
C TYR A 17 2.45 0.45 7.66
N ASP A 18 3.56 0.81 8.31
CA ASP A 18 3.66 2.00 9.14
C ASP A 18 4.19 3.19 8.32
N SER A 19 3.40 4.26 8.31
CA SER A 19 3.65 5.54 7.64
C SER A 19 3.95 6.69 8.60
N SER A 20 4.26 6.44 9.88
CA SER A 20 4.41 7.50 10.91
C SER A 20 5.32 8.68 10.53
N ASN A 21 6.24 8.49 9.59
CA ASN A 21 7.22 9.52 9.18
C ASN A 21 6.93 10.15 7.80
N LEU A 22 5.81 9.81 7.15
CA LEU A 22 5.52 10.22 5.78
C LEU A 22 4.06 10.67 5.64
N ASP A 23 3.85 11.84 5.02
CA ASP A 23 2.53 12.29 4.60
C ASP A 23 2.16 11.62 3.27
N LEU A 24 1.17 10.72 3.34
CA LEU A 24 0.72 9.88 2.24
C LEU A 24 -0.77 10.06 2.01
N LYS A 25 -1.13 10.16 0.73
CA LYS A 25 -2.52 10.27 0.26
C LYS A 25 -2.90 9.03 -0.52
N LEU A 26 -4.21 8.80 -0.62
CA LEU A 26 -4.75 7.71 -1.42
C LEU A 26 -4.25 7.84 -2.88
N GLY A 27 -3.74 6.73 -3.43
CA GLY A 27 -3.17 6.70 -4.78
C GLY A 27 -1.69 7.11 -4.85
N ASP A 28 -1.04 7.50 -3.75
CA ASP A 28 0.40 7.75 -3.77
C ASP A 28 1.19 6.46 -4.01
N TYR A 29 2.28 6.59 -4.76
CA TYR A 29 3.22 5.50 -4.97
C TYR A 29 4.35 5.56 -3.94
N VAL A 30 4.68 4.38 -3.39
CA VAL A 30 5.69 4.25 -2.32
C VAL A 30 6.60 3.07 -2.60
N ILE A 31 7.83 3.14 -2.08
CA ILE A 31 8.74 2.00 -2.00
C ILE A 31 8.62 1.38 -0.61
N VAL A 32 8.36 0.08 -0.57
CA VAL A 32 8.22 -0.67 0.68
C VAL A 32 9.08 -1.94 0.67
N PRO A 33 9.54 -2.39 1.85
CA PRO A 33 10.28 -3.65 1.96
C PRO A 33 9.34 -4.85 1.99
N PHE A 34 9.46 -5.77 1.03
CA PHE A 34 8.68 -7.00 0.96
C PHE A 34 9.61 -8.23 0.93
N GLY A 35 9.52 -9.10 1.93
CA GLY A 35 10.50 -10.17 2.10
C GLY A 35 11.92 -9.62 2.29
N LYS A 36 12.85 -10.00 1.38
CA LYS A 36 14.24 -9.53 1.32
C LYS A 36 14.46 -8.40 0.29
N THR A 37 13.45 -8.03 -0.46
CA THR A 37 13.55 -7.06 -1.57
C THR A 37 12.74 -5.80 -1.27
N LYS A 38 12.88 -4.80 -2.14
CA LYS A 38 12.03 -3.59 -2.16
C LYS A 38 11.08 -3.69 -3.33
N MET A 39 9.83 -3.27 -3.13
CA MET A 39 8.81 -3.22 -4.17
C MET A 39 8.15 -1.85 -4.21
N THR A 40 7.68 -1.49 -5.39
CA THR A 40 6.79 -0.34 -5.56
C THR A 40 5.37 -0.77 -5.21
N GLY A 41 4.73 -0.04 -4.30
CA GLY A 41 3.35 -0.22 -3.92
C GLY A 41 2.55 1.05 -4.08
N LEU A 42 1.23 0.89 -4.02
CA LEU A 42 0.26 1.96 -4.13
C LEU A 42 -0.51 2.08 -2.81
N VAL A 43 -0.67 3.30 -2.31
CA VAL A 43 -1.55 3.56 -1.17
C VAL A 43 -2.99 3.26 -1.58
N TRP A 44 -3.59 2.25 -0.96
CA TRP A 44 -4.91 1.73 -1.32
C TRP A 44 -6.00 2.24 -0.35
N ASN A 45 -7.27 2.01 -0.69
CA ASN A 45 -8.42 2.50 0.08
C ASN A 45 -9.00 1.47 1.06
N GLN A 46 -8.60 0.20 0.95
CA GLN A 46 -9.11 -0.89 1.77
C GLN A 46 -7.97 -1.59 2.51
N PHE A 47 -8.24 -2.12 3.70
CA PHE A 47 -7.30 -2.95 4.45
C PHE A 47 -7.54 -4.44 4.16
N GLU A 48 -6.58 -5.29 4.55
CA GLU A 48 -6.70 -6.74 4.47
C GLU A 48 -7.97 -7.25 5.17
N ASN A 49 -8.83 -7.95 4.42
CA ASN A 49 -10.01 -8.58 4.99
C ASN A 49 -9.60 -9.87 5.71
N LYS A 50 -9.67 -9.85 7.04
CA LYS A 50 -9.36 -10.98 7.95
C LYS A 50 -7.86 -11.35 7.95
N PRO A 51 -7.03 -10.68 8.77
CA PRO A 51 -5.62 -11.02 8.88
C PRO A 51 -5.47 -12.46 9.40
N LYS A 52 -5.16 -13.41 8.52
CA LYS A 52 -4.93 -14.82 8.90
C LYS A 52 -3.67 -14.98 9.75
N LYS A 53 -2.77 -13.99 9.72
CA LYS A 53 -1.49 -13.99 10.44
C LYS A 53 -1.14 -12.57 10.89
N LYS A 54 -0.68 -12.40 12.13
CA LYS A 54 -0.15 -11.11 12.60
C LYS A 54 1.24 -10.91 11.99
N PHE A 55 1.32 -10.14 10.91
CA PHE A 55 2.61 -9.74 10.34
C PHE A 55 3.24 -8.60 11.17
N LEU A 56 4.57 -8.63 11.32
CA LEU A 56 5.33 -7.49 11.85
C LEU A 56 5.11 -6.29 10.91
N THR A 57 4.55 -5.20 11.42
CA THR A 57 4.29 -3.99 10.63
C THR A 57 5.63 -3.37 10.23
N ARG A 58 5.94 -3.40 8.94
CA ARG A 58 7.16 -2.81 8.37
C ARG A 58 6.95 -1.33 8.10
N LYS A 59 8.04 -0.55 8.09
CA LYS A 59 8.01 0.88 7.73
C LYS A 59 8.12 1.08 6.23
N ILE A 60 7.45 2.11 5.73
CA ILE A 60 7.58 2.57 4.34
C ILE A 60 8.99 3.15 4.15
N THR A 61 9.66 2.81 3.05
CA THR A 61 11.04 3.27 2.78
C THR A 61 11.03 4.71 2.28
N LYS A 62 10.19 5.01 1.29
CA LYS A 62 10.14 6.32 0.63
C LYS A 62 8.84 6.51 -0.16
N LYS A 63 8.35 7.75 -0.21
CA LYS A 63 7.33 8.20 -1.17
C LYS A 63 7.98 8.53 -2.52
N LEU A 64 7.40 8.06 -3.61
CA LEU A 64 7.83 8.42 -4.97
C LEU A 64 7.26 9.79 -5.35
N ASN A 65 8.08 10.65 -5.95
CA ASN A 65 7.67 11.98 -6.39
C ASN A 65 7.04 11.92 -7.79
N ILE A 66 5.90 11.25 -7.88
CA ILE A 66 5.11 11.10 -9.11
C ILE A 66 3.65 11.39 -8.81
N SER A 67 2.85 11.65 -9.84
CA SER A 67 1.42 11.89 -9.71
C SER A 67 0.72 10.67 -9.10
N SER A 68 -0.11 10.91 -8.09
CA SER A 68 -0.94 9.89 -7.45
C SER A 68 -1.97 9.32 -8.45
N LEU A 69 -2.32 8.05 -8.29
CA LEU A 69 -3.39 7.44 -9.07
C LEU A 69 -4.72 8.14 -8.78
N ASN A 70 -5.49 8.43 -9.83
CA ASN A 70 -6.80 9.05 -9.68
C ASN A 70 -7.72 8.19 -8.80
N VAL A 71 -8.34 8.81 -7.80
CA VAL A 71 -9.27 8.14 -6.88
C VAL A 71 -10.43 7.49 -7.61
N ASN A 72 -10.90 8.05 -8.73
CA ASN A 72 -11.95 7.45 -9.55
C ASN A 72 -11.49 6.14 -10.20
N THR A 73 -10.22 6.03 -10.58
CA THR A 73 -9.64 4.78 -11.07
C THR A 73 -9.59 3.73 -9.96
N ILE A 74 -9.22 4.13 -8.73
CA ILE A 74 -9.25 3.23 -7.57
C ILE A 74 -10.67 2.74 -7.29
N LYS A 75 -11.67 3.64 -7.36
CA LYS A 75 -13.09 3.25 -7.18
C LYS A 75 -13.56 2.29 -8.27
N PHE A 76 -13.22 2.55 -9.52
CA PHE A 76 -13.52 1.67 -10.65
C PHE A 76 -12.92 0.27 -10.46
N LEU A 77 -11.64 0.19 -10.08
CA LEU A 77 -10.94 -1.07 -9.84
C LEU A 77 -11.47 -1.87 -8.66
N ASN A 78 -12.07 -1.23 -7.66
CA ASN A 78 -12.71 -1.96 -6.55
C ASN A 78 -14.15 -2.39 -6.87
N TRP A 79 -14.78 -1.79 -7.87
CA TRP A 79 -16.12 -2.16 -8.31
C TRP A 79 -16.09 -3.36 -9.26
N PHE A 80 -15.06 -3.43 -10.10
CA PHE A 80 -14.81 -4.54 -11.03
C PHE A 80 -14.41 -5.81 -10.27
#